data_AF-A0A1D1XZL3-F1
#
_entry.id   AF-A0A1D1XZL3-F1
#
_cell.length_a   1.000
_cell.length_b   1.000
_cell.length_c   1.000
_cell.angle_alpha   90.00
_cell.angle_beta   90.00
_cell.angle_gamma   90.00
#
_symmetry.space_group_name_H-M   'P 1'
#
loop_
_entity.id
_entity.type
_entity.pdbx_description
1 polymer ?
#
loop_
_entity_poly.entity_id
_entity_poly.type
_entity_poly.pdbx_seq_one_letter_code
_entity_poly.pdbx_strand_id
1 'polypeptide(L)'
;DDITGAEHIKNFFNNVVATHGSAKNLPSSCTSRLSPGMCLFPQYVAQGISTPLFILNAAYDSWQVKNILAPGVADPHGTWRDCKLDIKKCSASQIQIMQGFRQEFLNALTAGGSSSSRGFFINSCYAHCQSEMQETWLGADSPKLGSTV
;
A
#
# COMPACT_ATOMS: atom_id res chain seq x y z
N ASP A 1 7.46 -7.24 -3.62
CA ASP A 1 7.65 -8.45 -2.78
C ASP A 1 7.82 -8.11 -1.32
N ASP A 2 7.95 -9.11 -0.45
CA ASP A 2 8.39 -8.92 0.93
C ASP A 2 9.94 -8.87 1.04
N ILE A 3 10.46 -8.74 2.26
CA ILE A 3 11.91 -8.68 2.56
C ILE A 3 12.70 -9.94 2.17
N THR A 4 12.03 -11.04 1.80
CA THR A 4 12.65 -12.26 1.26
C THR A 4 12.51 -12.39 -0.26
N GLY A 5 11.82 -11.45 -0.91
CA GLY A 5 11.50 -11.50 -2.33
C GLY A 5 10.27 -12.35 -2.66
N ALA A 6 9.49 -12.77 -1.66
CA ALA A 6 8.31 -13.60 -1.86
C ALA A 6 7.04 -12.75 -2.06
N GLU A 7 6.14 -13.23 -2.94
CA GLU A 7 4.86 -12.60 -3.25
C GLU A 7 3.73 -13.04 -2.28
N HIS A 8 3.96 -13.05 -0.96
CA HIS A 8 2.99 -13.58 0.01
C HIS A 8 1.61 -12.91 -0.07
N ILE A 9 1.57 -11.59 -0.26
CA ILE A 9 0.31 -10.84 -0.34
C ILE A 9 -0.54 -11.23 -1.57
N LYS A 10 0.11 -11.59 -2.69
CA LYS A 10 -0.58 -12.07 -3.90
C LYS A 10 -1.23 -13.42 -3.64
N ASN A 11 -0.51 -14.33 -2.99
CA ASN A 11 -1.06 -15.63 -2.58
C ASN A 11 -2.22 -15.46 -1.59
N PHE A 12 -2.09 -14.54 -0.63
CA PHE A 12 -3.17 -14.20 0.29
C PHE A 12 -4.44 -13.77 -0.45
N PHE A 13 -4.36 -12.82 -1.39
CA PHE A 13 -5.55 -12.36 -2.12
C PHE A 13 -6.09 -13.39 -3.12
N ASN A 14 -5.25 -14.24 -3.71
CA ASN A 14 -5.73 -15.39 -4.49
C ASN A 14 -6.57 -16.34 -3.60
N ASN A 15 -6.11 -16.61 -2.38
CA ASN A 15 -6.86 -17.43 -1.43
C ASN A 15 -8.17 -16.76 -1.01
N VAL A 16 -8.18 -15.45 -0.73
CA VAL A 16 -9.42 -14.69 -0.46
C VAL A 16 -10.43 -14.87 -1.59
N VAL A 17 -9.99 -14.75 -2.85
CA VAL A 17 -10.89 -14.92 -3.99
C VAL A 17 -11.43 -16.36 -4.08
N ALA A 18 -10.56 -17.36 -3.87
CA ALA A 18 -10.96 -18.76 -3.89
C ALA A 18 -11.95 -19.09 -2.77
N THR A 19 -11.66 -18.68 -1.53
CA THR A 19 -12.49 -18.93 -0.34
C THR A 19 -13.88 -18.33 -0.48
N HIS A 20 -14.00 -17.12 -1.02
CA HIS A 20 -15.28 -16.41 -1.13
C HIS A 20 -15.98 -16.58 -2.48
N GLY A 21 -15.35 -17.24 -3.45
CA GLY A 21 -15.86 -17.32 -4.82
C GLY A 21 -16.09 -15.93 -5.44
N SER A 22 -15.27 -14.94 -5.06
CA SER A 22 -15.53 -13.52 -5.35
C SER A 22 -15.10 -13.10 -6.75
N ALA A 23 -14.46 -13.98 -7.53
CA ALA A 23 -14.02 -13.70 -8.89
C ALA A 23 -15.14 -13.14 -9.79
N LYS A 24 -16.39 -13.61 -9.58
CA LYS A 24 -17.59 -13.15 -10.29
C LYS A 24 -17.96 -11.68 -10.05
N ASN A 25 -17.45 -11.07 -8.98
CA ASN A 25 -17.72 -9.69 -8.61
C ASN A 25 -16.58 -8.73 -9.00
N LEU A 26 -15.49 -9.25 -9.59
CA LEU A 26 -14.34 -8.45 -9.99
C LEU A 26 -14.50 -7.96 -11.44
N PRO A 27 -13.90 -6.81 -11.80
CA PRO A 27 -14.02 -6.27 -13.15
C PRO A 27 -13.52 -7.25 -14.22
N SER A 28 -14.36 -7.55 -15.21
CA SER A 28 -14.01 -8.44 -16.33
C SER A 28 -12.81 -7.92 -17.15
N SER A 29 -12.66 -6.60 -17.23
CA SER A 29 -11.51 -5.94 -17.85
C SER A 29 -10.18 -6.28 -17.17
N CYS A 30 -10.20 -6.61 -15.88
CA CYS A 30 -9.02 -7.05 -15.14
C CYS A 30 -8.87 -8.58 -15.19
N THR A 31 -9.93 -9.33 -14.88
CA THR A 31 -9.87 -10.80 -14.76
C THR A 31 -9.66 -11.52 -16.09
N SER A 32 -9.91 -10.87 -17.23
CA SER A 32 -9.56 -11.38 -18.56
C SER A 32 -8.05 -11.36 -18.86
N ARG A 33 -7.25 -10.62 -18.08
CA ARG A 33 -5.79 -10.45 -18.31
C ARG A 33 -4.94 -10.95 -17.15
N LEU A 34 -5.48 -10.95 -15.93
CA LEU A 34 -4.76 -11.24 -14.69
C LEU A 34 -5.54 -12.27 -13.87
N SER A 35 -4.85 -12.95 -12.95
CA SER A 35 -5.54 -13.82 -12.01
C SER A 35 -6.51 -13.00 -11.14
N PRO A 36 -7.67 -13.56 -10.74
CA PRO A 36 -8.66 -12.83 -9.97
C PRO A 36 -8.12 -12.14 -8.70
N GLY A 37 -7.22 -12.77 -7.95
CA GLY A 37 -6.62 -12.14 -6.76
C GLY A 37 -5.84 -10.87 -7.07
N MET A 38 -5.24 -10.75 -8.26
CA MET A 38 -4.55 -9.53 -8.68
C MET A 38 -5.54 -8.37 -8.88
N CYS A 39 -6.80 -8.64 -9.20
CA CYS A 39 -7.82 -7.62 -9.38
C CYS A 39 -8.35 -7.02 -8.05
N LEU A 40 -7.79 -7.43 -6.91
CA LEU A 40 -7.96 -6.75 -5.61
C LEU A 40 -6.88 -5.68 -5.36
N PHE A 41 -5.82 -5.63 -6.16
CA PHE A 41 -4.78 -4.63 -6.03
C PHE A 41 -5.14 -3.38 -6.85
N PRO A 42 -5.20 -2.18 -6.23
CA PRO A 42 -5.62 -0.95 -6.90
C PRO A 42 -4.84 -0.65 -8.19
N GLN A 43 -3.55 -0.99 -8.26
CA GLN A 43 -2.70 -0.77 -9.43
C GLN A 43 -3.24 -1.39 -10.74
N TYR A 44 -4.08 -2.42 -10.66
CA TYR A 44 -4.63 -3.09 -11.84
C TYR A 44 -6.08 -2.72 -12.16
N VAL A 45 -6.79 -2.09 -11.23
CA VAL A 45 -8.23 -1.79 -11.37
C VAL A 45 -8.55 -0.29 -11.39
N ALA A 46 -7.76 0.54 -10.69
CA ALA A 46 -8.04 1.96 -10.54
C ALA A 46 -8.11 2.71 -11.88
N GLN A 47 -7.34 2.27 -12.88
CA GLN A 47 -7.36 2.87 -14.22
C GLN A 47 -8.66 2.61 -14.99
N GLY A 48 -9.39 1.54 -14.65
CA GLY A 48 -10.65 1.18 -15.29
C GLY A 48 -11.89 1.73 -14.58
N ILE A 49 -11.73 2.46 -13.49
CA ILE A 49 -12.85 3.08 -12.75
C ILE A 49 -13.24 4.39 -13.46
N SER A 50 -14.49 4.48 -13.89
CA SER A 50 -15.04 5.68 -14.55
C SER A 50 -15.37 6.80 -13.57
N THR A 51 -15.74 6.45 -12.34
CA THR A 51 -16.05 7.42 -11.28
C THR A 51 -14.77 8.18 -10.88
N PRO A 52 -14.81 9.51 -10.70
CA PRO A 52 -13.67 10.26 -10.20
C PRO A 52 -13.13 9.66 -8.89
N LEU A 53 -11.82 9.49 -8.80
CA LEU A 53 -11.15 8.84 -7.68
C LEU A 53 -10.18 9.80 -7.01
N PHE A 54 -10.22 9.86 -5.68
CA PHE A 54 -9.21 10.54 -4.87
C PHE A 54 -8.54 9.53 -3.95
N ILE A 55 -7.26 9.27 -4.17
CA ILE A 55 -6.50 8.28 -3.39
C ILE A 55 -5.79 8.99 -2.24
N LEU A 56 -6.19 8.66 -1.02
CA LEU A 56 -5.49 9.05 0.19
C LEU A 56 -4.69 7.85 0.70
N ASN A 57 -3.37 7.99 0.85
CA ASN A 57 -2.56 6.94 1.48
C ASN A 57 -1.29 7.51 2.12
N ALA A 58 -0.76 6.80 3.11
CA ALA A 58 0.61 7.03 3.59
C ALA A 58 1.61 6.30 2.68
N ALA A 59 2.69 6.96 2.28
CA ALA A 59 3.76 6.33 1.51
C ALA A 59 4.50 5.24 2.31
N TYR A 60 4.46 5.34 3.63
CA TYR A 60 4.91 4.31 4.57
C TYR A 60 3.73 3.83 5.41
N ASP A 61 2.69 3.32 4.76
CA ASP A 61 1.54 2.76 5.47
C ASP A 61 2.00 1.65 6.43
N SER A 62 1.76 1.88 7.73
CA SER A 62 2.30 1.01 8.77
C SER A 62 1.71 -0.40 8.71
N TRP A 63 0.48 -0.56 8.19
CA TRP A 63 -0.13 -1.86 8.00
C TRP A 63 0.51 -2.61 6.83
N GLN A 64 0.76 -1.95 5.70
CA GLN A 64 1.46 -2.55 4.56
C GLN A 64 2.88 -2.96 4.95
N VAL A 65 3.59 -2.14 5.72
CA VAL A 65 4.94 -2.49 6.19
C VAL A 65 4.92 -3.74 7.08
N LYS A 66 3.93 -3.83 8.00
CA LYS A 66 3.79 -4.96 8.93
C LYS A 66 3.31 -6.25 8.28
N ASN A 67 2.45 -6.17 7.27
CA ASN A 67 1.72 -7.32 6.73
C ASN A 67 2.14 -7.72 5.31
N ILE A 68 2.80 -6.83 4.58
CA ILE A 68 3.22 -7.06 3.19
C ILE A 68 4.74 -7.03 3.08
N LEU A 69 5.39 -5.93 3.47
CA LEU A 69 6.83 -5.78 3.27
C LEU A 69 7.61 -6.72 4.19
N ALA A 70 7.30 -6.73 5.48
CA ALA A 70 8.01 -7.55 6.45
C ALA A 70 7.03 -8.30 7.37
N PRO A 71 6.20 -9.20 6.84
CA PRO A 71 5.32 -10.03 7.65
C PRO A 71 6.12 -10.96 8.56
N GLY A 72 5.49 -11.48 9.62
CA GLY A 72 6.16 -12.38 10.56
C GLY A 72 6.76 -13.62 9.91
N VAL A 73 6.12 -14.15 8.86
CA VAL A 73 6.63 -15.30 8.08
C VAL A 73 7.93 -14.99 7.33
N ALA A 74 8.16 -13.72 6.97
CA ALA A 74 9.36 -13.25 6.28
C ALA A 74 10.46 -12.77 7.27
N ASP A 75 10.13 -12.65 8.56
CA ASP A 75 11.00 -12.16 9.63
C ASP A 75 11.08 -13.16 10.80
N PRO A 76 11.50 -14.42 10.57
CA PRO A 76 11.45 -15.48 11.58
C PRO A 76 12.36 -15.21 12.79
N HIS A 77 13.40 -14.40 12.61
CA HIS A 77 14.33 -14.01 13.67
C HIS A 77 13.96 -12.68 14.34
N GLY A 78 12.87 -12.03 13.93
CA GLY A 78 12.39 -10.77 14.53
C GLY A 78 13.30 -9.57 14.31
N THR A 79 14.16 -9.60 13.29
CA THR A 79 15.07 -8.50 12.92
C THR A 79 14.34 -7.23 12.57
N TRP A 80 13.11 -7.32 12.02
CA TRP A 80 12.27 -6.17 11.70
C TRP A 80 11.27 -5.82 12.81
N ARG A 81 11.18 -6.62 13.88
CA ARG A 81 10.12 -6.49 14.90
C ARG A 81 10.05 -5.08 15.48
N ASP A 82 11.17 -4.54 15.94
CA ASP A 82 11.22 -3.22 16.55
C ASP A 82 11.03 -2.11 15.51
N CYS A 83 11.66 -2.23 14.34
CA CYS A 83 11.56 -1.28 13.23
C CYS A 83 10.11 -1.10 12.74
N LYS A 84 9.35 -2.19 12.58
CA LYS A 84 7.93 -2.12 12.15
C LYS A 84 7.00 -1.57 13.23
N LEU A 85 7.39 -1.59 14.51
CA LEU A 85 6.59 -1.01 15.58
C LEU A 85 6.93 0.46 15.79
N ASP A 86 8.19 0.83 15.60
CA ASP A 86 8.71 2.18 15.71
C ASP A 86 9.80 2.40 14.65
N ILE A 87 9.49 3.20 13.63
CA ILE A 87 10.39 3.46 12.52
C ILE A 87 11.71 4.12 12.95
N LYS A 88 11.75 4.76 14.13
CA LYS A 88 12.99 5.33 14.70
C LYS A 88 14.00 4.27 15.14
N LYS A 89 13.55 3.02 15.29
CA LYS A 89 14.39 1.86 15.65
C LYS A 89 14.89 1.10 14.42
N CYS A 90 14.53 1.52 13.22
CA CYS A 90 15.03 0.90 12.00
C CYS A 90 16.53 1.19 11.81
N SER A 91 17.28 0.19 11.39
CA SER A 91 18.63 0.39 10.88
C SER A 91 18.60 1.17 9.56
N ALA A 92 19.75 1.72 9.16
CA ALA A 92 19.88 2.38 7.86
C ALA A 92 19.50 1.47 6.68
N SER A 93 19.83 0.18 6.75
CA SER A 93 19.47 -0.80 5.71
C SER A 93 17.96 -1.07 5.67
N GLN A 94 17.29 -1.15 6.83
CA GLN A 94 15.83 -1.30 6.89
C GLN A 94 15.11 -0.08 6.31
N ILE A 95 15.60 1.13 6.61
CA ILE A 95 15.08 2.36 6.01
C ILE A 95 15.27 2.36 4.49
N GLN A 96 16.42 1.93 3.97
CA GLN A 96 16.63 1.83 2.52
C GLN A 96 15.63 0.87 1.86
N ILE A 97 15.34 -0.26 2.49
CA ILE A 97 14.34 -1.21 1.98
C ILE A 97 12.93 -0.59 2.01
N MET A 98 12.56 0.12 3.07
CA MET A 98 11.27 0.85 3.14
C MET A 98 11.16 1.95 2.08
N GLN A 99 12.26 2.64 1.79
CA GLN A 99 12.31 3.65 0.71
C GLN A 99 12.12 3.01 -0.67
N GLY A 100 12.71 1.83 -0.89
CA GLY A 100 12.47 1.04 -2.11
C GLY A 100 11.00 0.65 -2.25
N PHE A 101 10.40 0.13 -1.19
CA PHE A 101 8.97 -0.23 -1.17
C PHE A 101 8.06 0.99 -1.43
N ARG A 102 8.38 2.15 -0.84
CA ARG A 102 7.72 3.42 -1.15
C ARG A 102 7.85 3.77 -2.63
N GLN A 103 9.03 3.61 -3.22
CA GLN A 103 9.25 3.96 -4.63
C GLN A 103 8.41 3.07 -5.55
N GLU A 104 8.31 1.76 -5.27
CA GLU A 104 7.42 0.85 -5.99
C GLU A 104 5.95 1.29 -5.91
N PHE A 105 5.49 1.66 -4.71
CA PHE A 105 4.14 2.19 -4.51
C PHE A 105 3.87 3.46 -5.32
N LEU A 106 4.79 4.43 -5.27
CA LEU A 106 4.66 5.67 -6.03
C LEU A 106 4.66 5.41 -7.54
N ASN A 107 5.54 4.54 -8.02
CA ASN A 107 5.58 4.15 -9.43
C ASN A 107 4.26 3.51 -9.87
N ALA A 108 3.68 2.62 -9.05
CA ALA A 108 2.41 1.97 -9.33
C ALA A 108 1.23 2.96 -9.38
N LEU A 109 1.23 3.97 -8.50
CA LEU A 109 0.23 5.05 -8.51
C LEU A 109 0.31 5.89 -9.80
N THR A 110 1.53 6.22 -10.25
CA THR A 110 1.73 7.12 -11.39
C THR A 110 1.78 6.41 -12.74
N ALA A 111 1.84 5.07 -12.77
CA ALA A 111 1.94 4.27 -14.00
C ALA A 111 0.81 4.55 -15.01
N GLY A 112 -0.36 5.00 -14.54
CA GLY A 112 -1.49 5.37 -15.40
C GLY A 112 -1.45 6.80 -15.96
N GLY A 113 -0.37 7.53 -15.72
CA GLY A 113 -0.22 8.93 -16.08
C GLY A 113 -1.13 9.88 -15.28
N SER A 114 -0.96 11.18 -15.54
CA SER A 114 -1.84 12.23 -15.02
C SER A 114 -3.26 12.06 -15.56
N SER A 115 -4.27 12.26 -14.71
CA SER A 115 -5.68 12.26 -15.09
C SER A 115 -6.39 13.43 -14.43
N SER A 116 -7.32 14.07 -15.14
CA SER A 116 -8.21 15.08 -14.57
C SER A 116 -9.27 14.48 -13.63
N SER A 117 -9.53 13.18 -13.72
CA SER A 117 -10.50 12.44 -12.89
C SER A 117 -9.86 11.63 -11.76
N ARG A 118 -8.53 11.63 -11.65
CA ARG A 118 -7.82 10.93 -10.56
C ARG A 118 -6.86 11.87 -9.83
N GLY A 119 -7.16 12.13 -8.57
CA GLY A 119 -6.28 12.85 -7.65
C GLY A 119 -5.67 11.92 -6.60
N PHE A 120 -4.59 12.35 -5.97
CA PHE A 120 -4.00 11.64 -4.85
C PHE A 120 -3.39 12.60 -3.81
N PHE A 121 -3.52 12.26 -2.54
CA PHE A 121 -2.80 12.86 -1.43
C PHE A 121 -1.96 11.79 -0.75
N ILE A 122 -0.66 11.80 -1.06
CA ILE A 122 0.31 10.84 -0.54
C ILE A 122 1.28 11.57 0.37
N ASN A 123 1.25 11.26 1.66
CA ASN A 123 2.18 11.86 2.63
C ASN A 123 3.26 10.85 3.05
N SER A 124 4.28 11.34 3.77
CA SER A 124 5.41 10.56 4.25
C SER A 124 5.26 10.07 5.70
N CYS A 125 4.06 10.13 6.28
CA CYS A 125 3.82 9.68 7.65
C CYS A 125 3.92 8.15 7.75
N TYR A 126 4.39 7.64 8.89
CA TYR A 126 4.27 6.23 9.24
C TYR A 126 2.93 6.01 9.96
N ALA A 127 1.86 5.88 9.20
CA ALA A 127 0.48 5.89 9.71
C ALA A 127 -0.40 4.84 9.01
N HIS A 128 -1.61 4.60 9.54
CA HIS A 128 -2.66 3.78 8.92
C HIS A 128 -4.03 4.39 9.25
N CYS A 129 -5.02 4.28 8.36
CA CYS A 129 -6.37 4.87 8.54
C CYS A 129 -6.38 6.37 8.93
N GLN A 130 -5.42 7.14 8.41
CA GLN A 130 -5.05 8.47 8.93
C GLN A 130 -6.12 9.57 8.90
N SER A 131 -7.19 9.42 8.12
CA SER A 131 -8.27 10.42 8.03
C SER A 131 -9.50 10.10 8.86
N GLU A 132 -9.54 8.92 9.49
CA GLU A 132 -10.70 8.49 10.28
C GLU A 132 -10.74 9.20 11.64
N MET A 133 -9.58 9.46 12.24
CA MET A 133 -9.46 10.20 13.51
C MET A 133 -9.23 11.69 13.23
N GLN A 134 -10.23 12.53 13.54
CA GLN A 134 -10.18 13.96 13.24
C GLN A 134 -9.14 14.70 14.09
N GLU A 135 -8.87 14.22 15.31
CA GLU A 135 -7.91 14.80 16.23
C GLU A 135 -6.48 14.77 15.66
N THR A 136 -6.13 13.69 14.95
CA THR A 136 -4.82 13.55 14.30
C THR A 136 -4.83 14.15 12.89
N TRP A 137 -5.91 13.96 12.14
CA TRP A 137 -6.03 14.46 10.76
C TRP A 137 -6.08 15.99 10.68
N LEU A 138 -6.77 16.64 11.63
CA LEU A 138 -6.88 18.10 11.72
C LEU A 138 -5.90 18.70 12.73
N GLY A 139 -4.99 17.89 13.29
CA GLY A 139 -3.97 18.33 14.22
C GLY A 139 -3.01 19.37 13.61
N ALA A 140 -2.32 20.12 14.47
CA ALA A 140 -1.39 21.17 14.03
C ALA A 140 -0.28 20.62 13.10
N ASP A 141 0.22 19.43 13.43
CA ASP A 141 1.29 18.71 12.73
C ASP A 141 0.78 17.77 11.62
N SER A 142 -0.49 17.90 11.23
CA SER A 142 -1.04 17.07 10.17
C SER A 142 -0.40 17.37 8.82
N PRO A 143 -0.25 16.36 7.93
CA PRO A 143 0.32 16.57 6.62
C PRO A 143 -0.57 17.50 5.78
N LYS A 144 0.05 18.51 5.14
CA LYS A 144 -0.63 19.51 4.31
C LYS A 144 -0.02 19.58 2.91
N LEU A 145 -0.84 19.90 1.91
CA LEU A 145 -0.35 20.16 0.55
C LEU A 145 0.66 21.31 0.55
N GLY A 146 1.76 21.16 -0.18
CA GLY A 146 2.79 22.19 -0.33
C GLY A 146 3.64 22.45 0.92
N SER A 147 3.42 21.69 2.01
CA SER A 147 4.27 21.76 3.20
C SER A 147 5.30 20.63 3.14
N THR A 148 6.56 20.98 2.90
CA THR A 148 7.70 20.10 3.20
C THR A 148 8.06 20.29 4.66
N VAL A 149 7.93 19.22 5.45
CA VAL A 149 8.50 19.11 6.79
C VAL A 149 9.85 18.44 6.71
#